data_AF-A0A7S0MA00-F1
#
_entry.id   AF-A0A7S0MA00-F1
#
_cell.length_a   1.000
_cell.length_b   1.000
_cell.length_c   1.000
_cell.angle_alpha   90.00
_cell.angle_beta   90.00
_cell.angle_gamma   90.00
#
_symmetry.space_group_name_H-M   'P 1'
#
loop_
_entity.id
_entity.type
_entity.pdbx_description
1 polymer ?
#
loop_
_entity_poly.entity_id
_entity_poly.type
_entity_poly.pdbx_seq_one_letter_code
_entity_poly.pdbx_strand_id
1 'polypeptide(L)'
;MKFVAAVSLLVSYALTVSAFLISTPALNRNLGGISNKLSTCRVGGQVSTRISRTNIQCNAPTATGTNSHLKINLAGDTALTVKQFTYPAAVELGTQINKLVGAFKNLKAAEADGGKRPIQELFEFEWTDGTSHLRMEANPNLFTNAFNAKVFVMFEDDKMRMSSQVALPDLVDTVKDFKAKNAV
;
A
#
# COMPACT_ATOMS: atom_id res chain seq x y z
N MET A 1 -27.78 15.82 50.10
CA MET A 1 -27.06 14.53 50.09
C MET A 1 -27.98 13.49 49.46
N LYS A 2 -27.74 13.12 48.19
CA LYS A 2 -28.51 12.09 47.48
C LYS A 2 -27.53 11.07 46.91
N PHE A 3 -27.87 9.81 47.15
CA PHE A 3 -27.07 8.61 46.95
C PHE A 3 -26.73 8.36 45.47
N VAL A 4 -25.49 7.95 45.25
CA VAL A 4 -24.91 7.49 43.99
C VAL A 4 -25.46 6.10 43.66
N ALA A 5 -26.07 5.95 42.48
CA ALA A 5 -26.45 4.66 41.93
C ALA A 5 -25.29 4.12 41.08
N ALA A 6 -24.68 3.03 41.53
CA ALA A 6 -23.69 2.26 40.77
C ALA A 6 -24.39 1.06 40.13
N VAL A 7 -24.57 1.10 38.81
CA VAL A 7 -24.97 -0.04 37.98
C VAL A 7 -23.73 -0.49 37.22
N SER A 8 -23.11 -1.58 37.66
CA SER A 8 -21.97 -2.20 37.00
C SER A 8 -22.47 -3.43 36.24
N LEU A 9 -22.42 -3.36 34.91
CA LEU A 9 -22.80 -4.44 34.00
C LEU A 9 -21.96 -4.32 32.73
N LEU A 10 -20.78 -4.92 32.69
CA LEU A 10 -20.03 -5.23 31.47
C LEU A 10 -19.20 -6.50 31.73
N VAL A 11 -19.71 -7.67 31.33
CA VAL A 11 -19.46 -8.36 30.04
C VAL A 11 -18.03 -8.88 29.94
N SER A 12 -17.91 -10.18 30.22
CA SER A 12 -16.71 -11.00 30.07
C SER A 12 -16.39 -11.24 28.59
N TYR A 13 -15.17 -10.94 28.16
CA TYR A 13 -14.62 -11.45 26.90
C TYR A 13 -13.41 -12.34 27.19
N ALA A 14 -13.58 -13.63 26.90
CA ALA A 14 -12.55 -14.64 26.92
C ALA A 14 -11.61 -14.45 25.71
N LEU A 15 -10.32 -14.30 25.97
CA LEU A 15 -9.27 -14.38 24.95
C LEU A 15 -8.56 -15.73 25.13
N THR A 16 -8.89 -16.69 24.27
CA THR A 16 -8.15 -17.93 24.11
C THR A 16 -6.87 -17.64 23.32
N VAL A 17 -5.73 -17.63 24.01
CA VAL A 17 -4.40 -17.60 23.37
C VAL A 17 -4.04 -19.03 22.98
N SER A 18 -4.11 -19.33 21.69
CA SER A 18 -3.65 -20.61 21.15
C SER A 18 -2.12 -20.66 21.15
N ALA A 19 -1.61 -21.77 21.70
CA ALA A 19 -0.23 -22.09 21.93
C ALA A 19 0.64 -22.10 20.66
N PHE A 20 1.80 -21.44 20.72
CA PHE A 20 2.94 -21.72 19.83
C PHE A 20 3.68 -22.95 20.36
N LEU A 21 3.61 -24.06 19.63
CA LEU A 21 4.46 -25.23 19.83
C LEU A 21 5.79 -25.00 19.12
N ILE A 22 6.88 -24.91 19.89
CA ILE A 22 8.25 -25.04 19.40
C ILE A 22 8.50 -26.53 19.18
N SER A 23 8.80 -26.93 17.95
CA SER A 23 9.25 -28.28 17.61
C SER A 23 10.54 -28.20 16.80
N THR A 24 11.66 -28.43 17.49
CA THR A 24 12.87 -29.06 16.92
C THR A 24 12.71 -30.57 17.10
N PRO A 25 13.06 -31.43 16.11
CA PRO A 25 14.45 -31.75 15.76
C PRO A 25 14.57 -32.05 14.23
N ALA A 26 15.66 -32.47 13.57
CA ALA A 26 16.70 -33.41 13.93
C ALA A 26 17.83 -33.43 12.86
N LEU A 27 19.03 -33.77 13.34
CA LEU A 27 20.05 -34.63 12.73
C LEU A 27 20.07 -34.84 11.20
N ASN A 28 21.14 -34.34 10.60
CA ASN A 28 21.63 -34.69 9.26
C ASN A 28 22.25 -36.10 9.26
N ARG A 29 21.62 -37.07 8.58
CA ARG A 29 22.24 -38.33 8.14
C ARG A 29 22.23 -38.39 6.62
N ASN A 30 23.43 -38.51 6.06
CA ASN A 30 23.68 -38.90 4.66
C ASN A 30 23.12 -40.30 4.41
N LEU A 31 22.19 -40.44 3.46
CA LEU A 31 21.85 -41.68 2.76
C LEU A 31 21.40 -41.28 1.34
N GLY A 32 22.12 -41.79 0.34
CA GLY A 32 21.80 -41.58 -1.08
C GLY A 32 20.45 -42.19 -1.47
N GLY A 33 19.83 -41.59 -2.49
CA GLY A 33 18.66 -42.17 -3.16
C GLY A 33 17.59 -41.14 -3.52
N ILE A 34 17.51 -40.81 -4.80
CA ILE A 34 16.33 -40.31 -5.55
C ILE A 34 15.51 -39.23 -4.82
N SER A 35 15.88 -37.96 -5.04
CA SER A 35 15.14 -36.80 -4.55
C SER A 35 13.83 -36.61 -5.33
N ASN A 36 12.72 -37.07 -4.76
CA ASN A 36 11.39 -36.59 -5.16
C ASN A 36 11.14 -35.26 -4.44
N LYS A 37 11.39 -34.13 -5.10
CA LYS A 37 11.04 -32.80 -4.58
C LYS A 37 9.51 -32.65 -4.55
N LEU A 38 8.93 -32.69 -3.35
CA LEU A 38 7.56 -32.31 -3.11
C LEU A 38 7.50 -30.78 -3.00
N SER A 39 7.10 -30.11 -4.09
CA SER A 39 6.91 -28.66 -4.12
C SER A 39 5.45 -28.31 -3.84
N THR A 40 5.16 -27.84 -2.63
CA THR A 40 3.85 -27.30 -2.25
C THR A 40 3.79 -25.81 -2.58
N CYS A 41 3.22 -25.44 -3.73
CA CYS A 41 2.81 -24.06 -4.01
C CYS A 41 1.39 -23.85 -3.45
N ARG A 42 1.24 -22.94 -2.48
CA ARG A 42 -0.03 -22.64 -1.80
C ARG A 42 -0.71 -21.47 -2.51
N VAL A 43 -1.77 -21.73 -3.27
CA VAL A 43 -2.60 -20.70 -3.92
C VAL A 43 -4.01 -20.79 -3.32
N GLY A 44 -4.48 -19.70 -2.72
CA GLY A 44 -5.92 -19.48 -2.47
C GLY A 44 -6.66 -20.51 -1.61
N GLY A 45 -6.04 -21.08 -0.56
CA GLY A 45 -6.78 -21.85 0.45
C GLY A 45 -7.34 -23.21 0.03
N GLN A 46 -7.10 -23.68 -1.20
CA GLN A 46 -7.49 -25.03 -1.62
C GLN A 46 -6.25 -25.92 -1.79
N VAL A 47 -6.23 -27.01 -1.01
CA VAL A 47 -5.20 -28.06 -1.11
C VAL A 47 -5.61 -29.00 -2.25
N SER A 48 -4.95 -28.86 -3.40
CA SER A 48 -5.07 -29.82 -4.51
C SER A 48 -3.85 -30.73 -4.51
N THR A 49 -4.02 -31.98 -4.10
CA THR A 49 -3.00 -33.03 -4.20
C THR A 49 -3.07 -33.70 -5.55
N ARG A 50 -2.43 -33.10 -6.56
CA ARG A 50 -2.19 -33.77 -7.85
C ARG A 50 -0.71 -34.08 -8.02
N ILE A 51 -0.36 -35.37 -8.00
CA ILE A 51 0.97 -35.83 -8.37
C ILE A 51 1.06 -35.70 -9.90
N SER A 52 1.73 -34.65 -10.38
CA SER A 52 2.03 -34.50 -11.80
C SER A 52 3.54 -34.38 -11.99
N ARG A 53 4.11 -35.29 -12.80
CA ARG A 53 5.53 -35.32 -13.18
C ARG A 53 5.84 -34.31 -14.29
N THR A 54 5.42 -33.07 -14.12
CA THR A 54 5.77 -31.99 -15.04
C THR A 54 6.26 -30.81 -14.22
N ASN A 55 7.29 -30.14 -14.74
CA ASN A 55 7.99 -29.03 -14.12
C ASN A 55 6.96 -27.93 -13.78
N ILE A 56 6.51 -27.86 -12.51
CA ILE A 56 5.58 -26.83 -12.07
C ILE A 56 6.41 -25.56 -11.90
N GLN A 57 6.51 -24.79 -12.98
CA GLN A 57 7.01 -23.44 -12.92
C GLN A 57 5.92 -22.61 -12.24
N CYS A 58 6.11 -22.34 -10.94
CA CYS A 58 5.26 -21.42 -10.20
C CYS A 58 5.55 -20.01 -10.74
N ASN A 59 4.93 -19.66 -11.87
CA ASN A 59 4.91 -18.29 -12.35
C ASN A 59 4.17 -17.45 -11.31
N ALA A 60 4.84 -16.41 -10.81
CA ALA A 60 4.21 -15.41 -9.98
C ALA A 60 2.96 -14.87 -10.70
N PRO A 61 1.87 -14.54 -9.98
CA PRO A 61 0.71 -13.93 -10.59
C PRO A 61 1.12 -12.58 -11.18
N THR A 62 1.43 -12.56 -12.46
CA THR A 62 1.47 -11.35 -13.27
C THR A 62 0.05 -10.84 -13.33
N ALA A 63 -0.28 -9.92 -12.41
CA ALA A 63 -1.55 -9.22 -12.39
C ALA A 63 -1.78 -8.60 -13.77
N THR A 64 -2.57 -9.29 -14.58
CA THR A 64 -2.89 -8.97 -15.97
C THR A 64 -4.09 -8.04 -15.98
N GLY A 65 -3.94 -6.87 -15.34
CA GLY A 65 -4.86 -5.76 -15.50
C GLY A 65 -4.52 -5.02 -16.79
N THR A 66 -5.48 -4.91 -17.70
CA THR A 66 -5.32 -4.45 -19.08
C THR A 66 -5.00 -2.96 -19.25
N ASN A 67 -4.65 -2.23 -18.19
CA ASN A 67 -4.03 -0.90 -18.26
C ASN A 67 -2.91 -0.75 -17.22
N SER A 68 -1.72 -1.24 -17.56
CA SER A 68 -0.51 -1.16 -16.72
C SER A 68 0.17 0.21 -16.74
N HIS A 69 -0.51 1.27 -17.19
CA HIS A 69 0.07 2.61 -17.24
C HIS A 69 -0.71 3.59 -16.38
N LEU A 70 0.01 4.33 -15.53
CA LEU A 70 -0.54 5.39 -14.69
C LEU A 70 -0.29 6.73 -15.38
N LYS A 71 -1.35 7.46 -15.72
CA LYS A 71 -1.26 8.80 -16.32
C LYS A 71 -1.50 9.87 -15.26
N ILE A 72 -0.47 10.63 -14.92
CA ILE A 72 -0.50 11.74 -13.96
C ILE A 72 -0.48 13.05 -14.72
N ASN A 73 -1.50 13.90 -14.54
CA ASN A 73 -1.50 15.24 -15.08
C ASN A 73 -0.60 16.13 -14.21
N LEU A 74 0.38 16.78 -14.80
CA LEU A 74 1.32 17.67 -14.13
C LEU A 74 0.90 19.13 -14.35
N ALA A 75 1.50 20.05 -13.59
CA ALA A 75 1.35 21.48 -13.85
C ALA A 75 1.81 21.85 -15.27
N GLY A 76 1.07 22.75 -15.94
CA GLY A 76 1.43 23.29 -17.26
C GLY A 76 1.10 22.36 -18.43
N ASP A 77 -0.08 21.75 -18.43
CA ASP A 77 -0.63 20.92 -19.52
C ASP A 77 0.21 19.70 -19.93
N THR A 78 1.18 19.32 -19.10
CA THR A 78 2.06 18.16 -19.32
C THR A 78 1.49 16.93 -18.60
N ALA A 79 1.64 15.74 -19.18
CA ALA A 79 1.22 14.49 -18.53
C ALA A 79 2.38 13.50 -18.47
N LEU A 80 2.59 12.92 -17.28
CA LEU A 80 3.51 11.81 -17.06
C LEU A 80 2.75 10.49 -17.24
N THR A 81 3.26 9.59 -18.09
CA THR A 81 2.71 8.24 -18.22
C THR A 81 3.75 7.23 -17.74
N VAL A 82 3.54 6.68 -16.55
CA VAL A 82 4.38 5.64 -15.95
C VAL A 82 3.93 4.29 -16.47
N LYS A 83 4.81 3.55 -17.15
CA LYS A 83 4.53 2.21 -17.67
C LYS A 83 4.73 1.16 -16.58
N GLN A 84 4.11 -0.01 -16.76
CA GLN A 84 4.22 -1.16 -15.85
C GLN A 84 3.84 -0.86 -14.38
N PHE A 85 3.06 0.19 -14.14
CA PHE A 85 2.56 0.51 -12.80
C PHE A 85 1.60 -0.58 -12.34
N THR A 86 1.81 -1.08 -11.12
CA THR A 86 1.11 -2.27 -10.62
C THR A 86 -0.09 -1.89 -9.77
N TYR A 87 -1.14 -2.72 -9.80
CA TYR A 87 -2.30 -2.56 -8.90
C TYR A 87 -1.93 -2.51 -7.40
N PRO A 88 -1.07 -3.39 -6.85
CA PRO A 88 -0.67 -3.28 -5.45
C PRO A 88 -0.01 -1.94 -5.12
N ALA A 89 0.84 -1.39 -6.01
CA ALA A 89 1.43 -0.07 -5.82
C ALA A 89 0.37 1.04 -5.81
N ALA A 90 -0.67 0.93 -6.66
CA ALA A 90 -1.79 1.87 -6.64
C ALA A 90 -2.62 1.81 -5.35
N VAL A 91 -2.77 0.62 -4.76
CA VAL A 91 -3.45 0.44 -3.47
C VAL A 91 -2.66 1.09 -2.34
N GLU A 92 -1.34 0.89 -2.32
CA GLU A 92 -0.44 1.51 -1.36
C GLU A 92 -0.45 3.04 -1.50
N LEU A 93 -0.26 3.55 -2.72
CA LEU A 93 -0.34 4.98 -3.02
C LEU A 93 -1.67 5.58 -2.56
N GLY A 94 -2.80 4.92 -2.88
CA GLY A 94 -4.11 5.35 -2.42
C GLY A 94 -4.25 5.38 -0.89
N THR A 95 -3.61 4.44 -0.19
CA THR A 95 -3.61 4.40 1.28
C THR A 95 -2.83 5.58 1.86
N GLN A 96 -1.65 5.88 1.30
CA GLN A 96 -0.84 7.02 1.73
C GLN A 96 -1.52 8.36 1.41
N ILE A 97 -2.16 8.48 0.24
CA ILE A 97 -2.96 9.66 -0.12
C ILE A 97 -4.12 9.86 0.85
N ASN A 98 -4.82 8.80 1.25
CA ASN A 98 -5.90 8.89 2.23
C ASN A 98 -5.40 9.39 3.60
N LYS A 99 -4.20 8.94 4.04
CA LYS A 99 -3.55 9.47 5.25
C LYS A 99 -3.25 10.95 5.11
N LEU A 100 -2.71 11.39 3.97
CA LEU A 100 -2.42 12.79 3.69
C LEU A 100 -3.69 13.66 3.72
N VAL A 101 -4.77 13.22 3.09
CA VAL A 101 -6.07 13.91 3.16
C VAL A 101 -6.60 13.95 4.60
N GLY A 102 -6.42 12.87 5.36
CA GLY A 102 -6.73 12.83 6.80
C GLY A 102 -5.92 13.86 7.60
N ALA A 103 -4.63 14.00 7.33
CA ALA A 103 -3.76 15.00 7.97
C ALA A 103 -4.29 16.43 7.73
N PHE A 104 -4.72 16.76 6.51
CA PHE A 104 -5.35 18.06 6.23
C PHE A 104 -6.66 18.29 6.99
N LYS A 105 -7.46 17.25 7.22
CA LYS A 105 -8.68 17.37 8.04
C LYS A 105 -8.35 17.66 9.50
N ASN A 106 -7.36 16.97 10.05
CA ASN A 106 -6.90 17.19 11.42
C ASN A 106 -6.35 18.61 11.62
N LEU A 107 -5.60 19.11 10.64
CA LEU A 107 -5.09 20.47 10.62
C LEU A 107 -6.23 21.50 10.66
N LYS A 108 -7.26 21.33 9.83
CA LYS A 108 -8.42 22.22 9.82
C LYS A 108 -9.23 22.17 11.12
N ALA A 109 -9.39 20.98 11.71
CA ALA A 109 -10.10 20.86 12.99
C ALA A 109 -9.35 21.60 14.11
N ALA A 110 -8.02 21.45 14.17
CA ALA A 110 -7.20 22.15 15.16
C ALA A 110 -7.18 23.68 14.97
N GLU A 111 -7.25 24.17 13.73
CA GLU A 111 -7.41 25.60 13.44
C GLU A 111 -8.76 26.15 13.94
N ALA A 112 -9.84 25.36 13.86
CA ALA A 112 -11.16 25.74 14.35
C ALA A 112 -11.24 25.82 15.88
N ASP A 113 -10.49 24.96 16.58
CA ASP A 113 -10.43 24.93 18.05
C ASP A 113 -9.56 26.06 18.66
N GLY A 114 -8.99 26.94 17.82
CA GLY A 114 -8.14 28.06 18.25
C GLY A 114 -6.82 27.62 18.90
N GLY A 115 -6.47 26.33 18.78
CA GLY A 115 -5.26 25.74 19.34
C GLY A 115 -4.04 25.90 18.43
N LYS A 116 -2.86 25.54 18.96
CA LYS A 116 -1.63 25.47 18.15
C LYS A 116 -1.78 24.37 17.10
N ARG A 117 -1.57 24.72 15.83
CA ARG A 117 -1.62 23.79 14.69
C ARG A 117 -0.67 22.60 14.94
N PRO A 118 -1.17 21.35 14.98
CA PRO A 118 -0.34 20.18 15.21
C PRO A 118 0.54 19.91 13.97
N ILE A 119 1.80 19.60 14.18
CA ILE A 119 2.72 19.23 13.09
C ILE A 119 2.31 17.85 12.57
N GLN A 120 2.07 17.75 11.27
CA GLN A 120 1.76 16.49 10.60
C GLN A 120 3.00 15.91 9.93
N GLU A 121 3.02 14.58 9.78
CA GLU A 121 4.08 13.84 9.11
C GLU A 121 4.14 14.16 7.61
N LEU A 122 5.34 14.05 7.03
CA LEU A 122 5.56 14.20 5.60
C LEU A 122 4.95 12.99 4.85
N PHE A 123 4.26 13.24 3.76
CA PHE A 123 3.86 12.18 2.85
C PHE A 123 5.04 11.84 1.94
N GLU A 124 5.42 10.56 1.93
CA GLU A 124 6.44 10.01 1.05
C GLU A 124 5.92 8.71 0.43
N PHE A 125 6.11 8.58 -0.88
CA PHE A 125 5.82 7.36 -1.62
C PHE A 125 6.91 7.11 -2.63
N GLU A 126 7.39 5.86 -2.69
CA GLU A 126 8.44 5.44 -3.60
C GLU A 126 8.03 4.14 -4.29
N TRP A 127 8.18 4.12 -5.61
CA TRP A 127 7.91 2.95 -6.44
C TRP A 127 9.08 2.73 -7.40
N THR A 128 9.51 1.49 -7.55
CA THR A 128 10.56 1.10 -8.49
C THR A 128 10.14 -0.16 -9.24
N ASP A 129 10.34 -0.18 -10.56
CA ASP A 129 10.21 -1.39 -11.40
C ASP A 129 11.56 -2.00 -11.80
N GLY A 130 12.65 -1.43 -11.28
CA GLY A 130 14.04 -1.80 -11.56
C GLY A 130 14.70 -0.89 -12.59
N THR A 131 13.94 -0.30 -13.52
CA THR A 131 14.45 0.67 -14.51
C THR A 131 13.93 2.08 -14.30
N SER A 132 12.67 2.17 -13.92
CA SER A 132 11.97 3.41 -13.62
C SER A 132 11.72 3.53 -12.12
N HIS A 133 11.91 4.74 -11.62
CA HIS A 133 11.74 5.14 -10.24
C HIS A 133 10.76 6.31 -10.17
N LEU A 134 9.74 6.18 -9.34
CA LEU A 134 8.75 7.21 -9.09
C LEU A 134 8.78 7.54 -7.60
N ARG A 135 9.14 8.77 -7.28
CA ARG A 135 9.03 9.31 -5.92
C ARG A 135 8.00 10.42 -5.87
N MET A 136 7.17 10.40 -4.86
CA MET A 136 6.20 11.45 -4.57
C MET A 136 6.36 11.93 -3.14
N GLU A 137 6.37 13.24 -2.95
CA GLU A 137 6.56 13.87 -1.64
C GLU A 137 5.56 15.01 -1.47
N ALA A 138 5.00 15.17 -0.27
CA ALA A 138 4.11 16.28 0.04
C ALA A 138 4.19 16.68 1.51
N ASN A 139 4.30 17.98 1.77
CA ASN A 139 4.32 18.54 3.12
C ASN A 139 2.97 19.16 3.50
N PRO A 140 2.14 18.48 4.31
CA PRO A 140 0.84 19.02 4.73
C PRO A 140 0.95 20.28 5.61
N ASN A 141 2.11 20.58 6.18
CA ASN A 141 2.32 21.76 7.03
C ASN A 141 2.44 23.06 6.21
N LEU A 142 2.76 22.97 4.90
CA LEU A 142 2.95 24.13 4.03
C LEU A 142 1.65 24.67 3.42
N PHE A 143 0.56 23.90 3.47
CA PHE A 143 -0.71 24.26 2.84
C PHE A 143 -1.83 24.36 3.88
N THR A 144 -2.74 25.31 3.72
CA THR A 144 -3.93 25.47 4.58
C THR A 144 -5.03 24.47 4.27
N ASN A 145 -5.04 23.91 3.06
CA ASN A 145 -6.12 23.07 2.57
C ASN A 145 -5.60 22.04 1.55
N ALA A 146 -6.18 20.84 1.58
CA ALA A 146 -5.90 19.76 0.63
C ALA A 146 -6.15 20.16 -0.83
N PHE A 147 -7.15 21.03 -1.10
CA PHE A 147 -7.46 21.49 -2.46
C PHE A 147 -6.35 22.33 -3.11
N ASN A 148 -5.56 23.03 -2.29
CA ASN A 148 -4.44 23.84 -2.77
C ASN A 148 -3.09 23.12 -2.59
N ALA A 149 -3.11 21.88 -2.08
CA ALA A 149 -1.91 21.13 -1.81
C ALA A 149 -1.27 20.63 -3.11
N LYS A 150 0.04 20.75 -3.17
CA LYS A 150 0.85 20.25 -4.28
C LYS A 150 1.68 19.08 -3.82
N VAL A 151 1.68 18.03 -4.63
CA VAL A 151 2.56 16.86 -4.46
C VAL A 151 3.71 17.02 -5.44
N PHE A 152 4.93 16.94 -4.92
CA PHE A 152 6.13 16.94 -5.73
C PHE A 152 6.34 15.53 -6.28
N VAL A 153 6.44 15.41 -7.60
CA VAL A 153 6.62 14.14 -8.30
C VAL A 153 7.97 14.17 -8.97
N MET A 154 8.82 13.22 -8.60
CA MET A 154 10.07 12.93 -9.27
C MET A 154 9.93 11.60 -10.00
N PHE A 155 10.26 11.61 -11.28
CA PHE A 155 10.32 10.41 -12.09
C PHE A 155 11.71 10.31 -12.69
N GLU A 156 12.35 9.18 -12.50
CA GLU A 156 13.68 8.87 -13.01
C GLU A 156 13.60 7.56 -13.79
N ASP A 157 14.15 7.58 -14.99
CA ASP A 157 14.32 6.44 -15.89
C ASP A 157 15.73 6.54 -16.48
N ASP A 158 16.22 5.49 -17.14
CA ASP A 158 17.60 5.41 -17.67
C ASP A 158 17.94 6.58 -18.61
N LYS A 159 16.93 7.19 -19.25
CA LYS A 159 17.10 8.26 -20.24
C LYS A 159 16.73 9.64 -19.74
N MET A 160 15.95 9.74 -18.66
CA MET A 160 15.39 11.01 -18.25
C MET A 160 15.14 11.08 -16.75
N ARG A 161 15.39 12.26 -16.20
CA ARG A 161 14.98 12.63 -14.85
C ARG A 161 14.11 13.87 -14.93
N MET A 162 12.92 13.79 -14.37
CA MET A 162 11.95 14.87 -14.36
C MET A 162 11.46 15.09 -12.94
N SER A 163 11.33 16.36 -12.57
CA SER A 163 10.65 16.77 -11.36
C SER A 163 9.54 17.77 -11.71
N SER A 164 8.37 17.58 -11.13
CA SER A 164 7.23 18.46 -11.34
C SER A 164 6.28 18.44 -10.15
N GLN A 165 5.20 19.21 -10.22
CA GLN A 165 4.18 19.30 -9.21
C GLN A 165 2.84 18.85 -9.79
N VAL A 166 2.06 18.11 -9.01
CA VAL A 166 0.67 17.76 -9.30
C VAL A 166 -0.24 18.27 -8.18
N ALA A 167 -1.45 18.70 -8.53
CA ALA A 167 -2.45 19.05 -7.53
C ALA A 167 -2.94 17.76 -6.85
N LEU A 168 -3.04 17.78 -5.52
CA LEU A 168 -3.50 16.61 -4.76
C LEU A 168 -4.88 16.08 -5.21
N PRO A 169 -5.89 16.93 -5.51
CA PRO A 169 -7.18 16.44 -6.01
C PRO A 169 -7.05 15.63 -7.30
N ASP A 170 -6.27 16.12 -8.27
CA ASP A 170 -6.07 15.44 -9.55
C ASP A 170 -5.36 14.09 -9.37
N LEU A 171 -4.43 14.01 -8.41
CA LEU A 171 -3.74 12.77 -8.07
C LEU A 171 -4.70 11.75 -7.43
N VAL A 172 -5.59 12.19 -6.55
CA VAL A 172 -6.62 11.33 -5.92
C VAL A 172 -7.50 10.70 -7.00
N ASP A 173 -8.01 11.51 -7.93
CA ASP A 173 -8.88 11.05 -9.01
C ASP A 173 -8.14 10.09 -9.95
N THR A 174 -6.90 10.43 -10.32
CA THR A 174 -6.03 9.58 -11.13
C THR A 174 -5.84 8.19 -10.52
N VAL A 175 -5.54 8.11 -9.23
CA VAL A 175 -5.31 6.83 -8.53
C VAL A 175 -6.61 6.05 -8.39
N LYS A 176 -7.72 6.73 -8.10
CA LYS A 176 -9.04 6.12 -8.02
C LYS A 176 -9.44 5.49 -9.36
N ASP A 177 -9.25 6.22 -10.45
CA ASP A 177 -9.55 5.76 -11.80
C ASP A 177 -8.66 4.59 -12.21
N PHE A 178 -7.36 4.65 -11.88
CA PHE A 178 -6.44 3.55 -12.14
C PHE A 178 -6.85 2.27 -11.41
N LYS A 179 -7.20 2.38 -10.12
CA LYS A 179 -7.67 1.25 -9.32
C LYS A 179 -8.99 0.68 -9.86
N ALA A 180 -9.94 1.53 -10.24
CA ALA A 180 -11.21 1.09 -10.80
C ALA A 180 -11.04 0.30 -12.12
N LYS A 181 -10.11 0.72 -12.97
CA LYS A 181 -9.81 0.05 -14.26
C LYS A 181 -9.06 -1.28 -14.11
N ASN A 182 -8.37 -1.48 -13.00
CA ASN A 182 -7.48 -2.62 -12.78
C ASN A 182 -7.90 -3.51 -11.60
N ALA A 183 -9.05 -3.25 -10.98
CA ALA A 183 -9.67 -4.14 -10.00
C ALA A 183 -10.21 -5.38 -10.72
N VAL A 184 -9.55 -6.52 -10.51
CA VAL A 184 -9.95 -7.85 -10.99
C VAL A 184 -10.74 -8.57 -9.89
#